data_AF-A0A958QMT6-F1
#
_entry.id   AF-A0A958QMT6-F1
#
_cell.length_a   1.000
_cell.length_b   1.000
_cell.length_c   1.000
_cell.angle_alpha   90.00
_cell.angle_beta   90.00
_cell.angle_gamma   90.00
#
_symmetry.space_group_name_H-M   'P 1'
#
loop_
_entity.id
_entity.type
_entity.pdbx_description
1 polymer ?
#
loop_
_entity_poly.entity_id
_entity_poly.type
_entity_poly.pdbx_seq_one_letter_code
_entity_poly.pdbx_strand_id
1 'polypeptide(L)'
;MAISTLNRAQAFGAGCDLWIIPEKNNFSFFNKLDWYLNFQLTKSHLHESQSLSPQLKSITNENQLPQFHIELEKTAPLLVSAEIGLPTKRVVEIPSSDEAKPWTTRVYNVWANLDRPTLRVFLPTNINVDDFKTNWPGSKTEDLTIVPSI
;
A
#
# COMPACT_ATOMS: atom_id res chain seq x y z
N MET A 1 -12.25 8.65 19.51
CA MET A 1 -12.21 8.06 18.16
C MET A 1 -12.97 8.98 17.24
N ALA A 2 -12.25 9.75 16.42
CA ALA A 2 -12.85 10.41 15.27
C ALA A 2 -12.41 9.66 14.00
N ILE A 3 -12.75 8.36 13.92
CA ILE A 3 -12.65 7.65 12.65
C ILE A 3 -13.75 8.22 11.77
N SER A 4 -13.37 9.09 10.84
CA SER A 4 -14.30 9.74 9.92
C SER A 4 -14.44 8.88 8.68
N THR A 5 -15.68 8.58 8.30
CA THR A 5 -15.96 7.91 7.03
C THR A 5 -16.24 8.98 5.98
N LEU A 6 -15.49 8.98 4.89
CA LEU A 6 -15.75 9.87 3.76
C LEU A 6 -16.70 9.22 2.75
N ASN A 7 -17.46 10.07 2.09
CA ASN A 7 -18.22 9.68 0.91
C ASN A 7 -17.32 9.64 -0.34
N ARG A 8 -17.83 9.04 -1.43
CA ARG A 8 -17.12 8.94 -2.71
C ARG A 8 -16.68 10.30 -3.28
N ALA A 9 -17.46 11.36 -3.05
CA ALA A 9 -17.17 12.69 -3.58
C ALA A 9 -15.94 13.34 -2.90
N GLN A 10 -15.68 12.99 -1.65
CA GLN A 10 -14.58 13.51 -0.85
C GLN A 10 -13.37 12.57 -0.79
N ALA A 11 -13.45 11.39 -1.40
CA ALA A 11 -12.43 10.34 -1.34
C ALA A 11 -11.02 10.82 -1.68
N PHE A 12 -10.91 11.74 -2.65
CA PHE A 12 -9.65 12.33 -3.11
C PHE A 12 -9.42 13.77 -2.64
N GLY A 13 -10.13 14.22 -1.61
CA GLY A 13 -9.96 15.57 -1.05
C GLY A 13 -8.59 15.78 -0.41
N ALA A 14 -8.16 17.03 -0.25
CA ALA A 14 -6.93 17.33 0.49
C ALA A 14 -7.04 17.00 1.98
N GLY A 15 -5.90 16.98 2.68
CA GLY A 15 -5.85 16.86 4.15
C GLY A 15 -5.28 15.55 4.69
N CYS A 16 -4.64 14.71 3.86
CA CYS A 16 -3.89 13.55 4.34
C CYS A 16 -2.55 13.45 3.61
N ASP A 17 -1.47 13.18 4.36
CA ASP A 17 -0.12 13.03 3.83
C ASP A 17 0.14 11.61 3.28
N LEU A 18 -0.61 10.62 3.77
CA LEU A 18 -0.50 9.22 3.38
C LEU A 18 -1.86 8.65 2.98
N TRP A 19 -1.91 8.07 1.80
CA TRP A 19 -3.02 7.23 1.36
C TRP A 19 -2.60 5.76 1.37
N ILE A 20 -3.42 4.90 1.93
CA ILE A 20 -3.26 3.45 1.83
C ILE A 20 -4.36 2.92 0.91
N ILE A 21 -3.95 2.24 -0.16
CA ILE A 21 -4.83 1.64 -1.16
C ILE A 21 -4.66 0.12 -1.17
N PRO A 22 -5.71 -0.64 -1.49
CA PRO A 22 -5.59 -2.06 -1.74
C PRO A 22 -5.10 -2.32 -3.17
N GLU A 23 -4.74 -3.57 -3.43
CA GLU A 23 -4.35 -4.03 -4.76
C GLU A 23 -5.43 -3.76 -5.82
N LYS A 24 -5.01 -3.49 -7.06
CA LYS A 24 -5.86 -3.18 -8.22
C LYS A 24 -7.16 -3.98 -8.30
N ASN A 25 -7.12 -5.30 -8.11
CA ASN A 25 -8.31 -6.17 -8.27
C ASN A 25 -9.39 -5.93 -7.21
N ASN A 26 -9.01 -5.44 -6.03
CA ASN A 26 -9.90 -5.18 -4.91
C ASN A 26 -10.13 -3.67 -4.68
N PHE A 27 -9.65 -2.82 -5.59
CA PHE A 27 -9.75 -1.37 -5.48
C PHE A 27 -10.76 -0.78 -6.46
N SER A 28 -11.95 -0.43 -5.95
CA SER A 28 -13.05 0.14 -6.75
C SER A 28 -12.74 1.49 -7.40
N PHE A 29 -11.80 2.26 -6.85
CA PHE A 29 -11.43 3.58 -7.36
C PHE A 29 -10.18 3.57 -8.24
N PHE A 30 -9.63 2.40 -8.59
CA PHE A 30 -8.40 2.30 -9.38
C PHE A 30 -8.50 3.07 -10.70
N ASN A 31 -9.64 2.97 -11.39
CA ASN A 31 -9.89 3.68 -12.66
C ASN A 31 -10.06 5.20 -12.52
N LYS A 32 -10.23 5.69 -11.29
CA LYS A 32 -10.38 7.12 -10.98
C LYS A 32 -9.10 7.74 -10.44
N LEU A 33 -8.06 6.93 -10.20
CA LEU A 33 -6.75 7.46 -9.87
C LEU A 33 -6.20 8.26 -11.04
N ASP A 34 -5.39 9.26 -10.70
CA ASP A 34 -4.64 10.01 -11.69
C ASP A 34 -3.80 9.07 -12.57
N TRP A 35 -3.68 9.42 -13.85
CA TRP A 35 -2.98 8.63 -14.85
C TRP A 35 -1.53 8.35 -14.44
N TYR A 36 -0.85 9.33 -13.84
CA TYR A 36 0.55 9.19 -13.47
C TYR A 36 0.76 8.19 -12.34
N LEU A 37 -0.07 8.24 -11.29
CA LEU A 37 -0.02 7.26 -10.21
C LEU A 37 -0.33 5.85 -10.74
N ASN A 38 -1.38 5.73 -11.58
CA ASN A 38 -1.75 4.45 -12.18
C ASN A 38 -0.60 3.87 -13.04
N PHE A 39 0.10 4.72 -13.80
CA PHE A 39 1.29 4.32 -14.56
C PHE A 39 2.41 3.82 -13.65
N GLN A 40 2.69 4.51 -12.54
CA GLN A 40 3.72 4.09 -11.58
C GLN A 40 3.38 2.75 -10.91
N LEU A 41 2.13 2.57 -10.47
CA LEU A 41 1.65 1.31 -9.87
C LEU A 41 1.76 0.16 -10.88
N THR A 42 1.21 0.36 -12.09
CA THR A 42 1.23 -0.66 -13.16
C THR A 42 2.66 -1.05 -13.55
N LYS A 43 3.56 -0.07 -13.71
CA LYS A 43 4.97 -0.34 -14.01
C LYS A 43 5.65 -1.15 -12.91
N SER A 44 5.30 -0.88 -11.65
CA SER A 44 5.85 -1.58 -10.50
C SER A 44 5.38 -3.03 -10.43
N HIS A 45 4.11 -3.31 -10.73
CA HIS A 45 3.59 -4.69 -10.79
C HIS A 45 4.24 -5.54 -11.88
N LEU A 46 4.61 -4.92 -13.01
CA LEU A 46 5.28 -5.60 -14.11
C LEU A 46 6.80 -5.73 -13.89
N HIS A 47 7.34 -5.16 -12.82
CA HIS A 47 8.76 -5.21 -12.55
C HIS A 47 9.16 -6.60 -12.05
N GLU A 48 9.91 -7.32 -12.88
CA GLU A 48 10.58 -8.54 -12.47
C GLU A 48 12.01 -8.23 -12.07
N SER A 49 12.42 -8.73 -10.90
CA SER A 49 13.81 -8.62 -10.45
C SER A 49 14.70 -9.42 -11.38
N GLN A 50 15.77 -8.80 -11.86
CA GLN A 50 16.71 -9.46 -12.74
C GLN A 50 17.40 -10.61 -12.00
N SER A 51 17.43 -11.77 -12.64
CA SER A 51 18.21 -12.90 -12.14
C SER A 51 19.66 -12.78 -12.60
N LEU A 52 20.60 -13.23 -11.76
CA LEU A 52 22.02 -13.31 -12.11
C LEU A 52 22.20 -14.11 -13.40
N SER A 53 22.97 -13.55 -14.34
CA SER A 53 23.31 -14.24 -15.60
C SER A 53 24.07 -15.54 -15.30
N PRO A 54 23.95 -16.57 -16.17
CA PRO A 54 24.63 -17.84 -15.95
C PRO A 54 26.15 -17.69 -15.85
N GLN A 55 26.74 -16.75 -16.61
CA GLN A 55 28.17 -16.45 -16.56
C GLN A 55 28.60 -15.91 -15.19
N LEU A 56 27.83 -14.97 -14.63
CA LEU A 56 28.11 -14.43 -13.30
C LEU A 56 27.95 -15.52 -12.24
N LYS A 57 26.93 -16.38 -12.33
CA LYS A 57 26.77 -17.52 -11.42
C LYS A 57 27.98 -18.45 -11.42
N SER A 58 28.56 -18.74 -12.57
CA SER A 58 29.79 -19.55 -12.68
C SER A 58 30.97 -18.88 -11.99
N ILE A 59 31.21 -17.60 -12.27
CA ILE A 59 32.33 -16.84 -11.66
C ILE A 59 32.18 -16.77 -10.13
N THR A 60 30.96 -16.55 -9.61
CA THR A 60 30.70 -16.49 -8.16
C THR A 60 30.98 -17.84 -7.50
N ASN A 61 30.57 -18.94 -8.14
CA ASN A 61 30.80 -20.30 -7.64
C ASN A 61 32.30 -20.68 -7.68
N GLU A 62 33.01 -20.33 -8.76
CA GLU A 62 34.45 -20.58 -8.91
C GLU A 62 35.28 -19.85 -7.85
N ASN A 63 34.92 -18.60 -7.53
CA ASN A 63 35.63 -17.78 -6.55
C ASN A 63 35.13 -17.98 -5.11
N GLN A 64 34.24 -18.95 -4.86
CA GLN A 64 33.62 -19.20 -3.55
C GLN A 64 33.04 -17.94 -2.90
N LEU A 65 32.55 -17.02 -3.73
CA LEU A 65 31.94 -15.78 -3.26
C LEU A 65 30.56 -16.10 -2.67
N PRO A 66 30.12 -15.37 -1.63
CA PRO A 66 28.78 -15.54 -1.09
C PRO A 66 27.74 -15.33 -2.18
N GLN A 67 26.76 -16.23 -2.27
CA GLN A 67 25.67 -16.07 -3.22
C GLN A 67 24.85 -14.84 -2.85
N PHE A 68 24.89 -13.83 -3.71
CA PHE A 68 24.04 -12.65 -3.59
C PHE A 68 22.62 -13.02 -4.00
N HIS A 69 21.82 -13.43 -3.03
CA HIS A 69 20.39 -13.63 -3.21
C HIS A 69 19.63 -12.56 -2.43
N ILE A 70 18.95 -11.67 -3.15
CA ILE A 70 18.00 -10.74 -2.58
C ILE A 70 16.62 -11.37 -2.83
N GLU A 71 16.08 -12.05 -1.82
CA GLU A 71 14.68 -12.48 -1.84
C GLU A 71 13.82 -11.24 -1.59
N LEU A 72 13.22 -10.72 -2.65
CA LEU A 72 12.17 -9.71 -2.52
C LEU A 72 10.86 -10.43 -2.20
N GLU A 73 10.25 -10.07 -1.07
CA GLU A 73 8.91 -10.54 -0.74
C GLU A 73 7.92 -10.07 -1.81
N LYS A 74 7.35 -11.01 -2.56
CA LYS A 74 6.35 -10.70 -3.60
C LYS A 74 5.12 -9.97 -3.06
N THR A 75 4.85 -10.10 -1.77
CA THR A 75 3.71 -9.49 -1.11
C THR A 75 4.05 -8.17 -0.43
N ALA A 76 5.27 -7.64 -0.55
CA ALA A 76 5.68 -6.40 0.13
C ALA A 76 4.78 -5.21 -0.24
N PRO A 77 4.52 -4.27 0.70
CA PRO A 77 3.82 -3.03 0.37
C PRO A 77 4.63 -2.18 -0.62
N LEU A 78 3.95 -1.57 -1.58
CA LEU A 78 4.56 -0.67 -2.56
C LEU A 78 4.32 0.78 -2.13
N LEU A 79 5.39 1.55 -1.91
CA LEU A 79 5.33 2.97 -1.60
C LEU A 79 5.66 3.81 -2.84
N VAL A 80 4.76 4.73 -3.19
CA VAL A 80 4.90 5.66 -4.30
C VAL A 80 4.79 7.10 -3.80
N SER A 81 5.69 7.98 -4.24
CA SER A 81 5.57 9.42 -3.99
C SER A 81 4.54 10.04 -4.93
N ALA A 82 3.65 10.87 -4.38
CA ALA A 82 2.49 11.39 -5.10
C ALA A 82 2.35 12.92 -5.04
N GLU A 83 3.35 13.62 -4.52
CA GLU A 83 3.32 15.05 -4.17
C GLU A 83 2.97 16.00 -5.34
N ILE A 84 3.27 15.60 -6.58
CA ILE A 84 3.08 16.45 -7.77
C ILE A 84 1.68 16.26 -8.39
N GLY A 85 1.07 15.08 -8.24
CA GLY A 85 -0.16 14.70 -8.98
C GLY A 85 -1.41 14.53 -8.13
N LEU A 86 -1.26 14.35 -6.83
CA LEU A 86 -2.38 14.10 -5.90
C LEU A 86 -2.26 14.99 -4.67
N PRO A 87 -3.37 15.26 -3.96
CA PRO A 87 -3.35 16.04 -2.75
C PRO A 87 -2.87 15.23 -1.52
N THR A 88 -1.94 14.30 -1.75
CA THR A 88 -1.23 13.48 -0.77
C THR A 88 0.24 13.43 -1.13
N LYS A 89 1.13 13.32 -0.13
CA LYS A 89 2.57 13.21 -0.38
C LYS A 89 2.96 11.82 -0.81
N ARG A 90 2.25 10.81 -0.28
CA ARG A 90 2.62 9.39 -0.42
C ARG A 90 1.38 8.52 -0.59
N VAL A 91 1.52 7.49 -1.42
CA VAL A 91 0.53 6.43 -1.61
C VAL A 91 1.22 5.11 -1.35
N VAL A 92 0.62 4.28 -0.50
CA VAL A 92 1.06 2.92 -0.24
C VAL A 92 0.01 1.96 -0.74
N GLU A 93 0.40 1.06 -1.62
CA GLU A 93 -0.41 -0.09 -1.99
C GLU A 93 -0.06 -1.28 -1.11
N ILE A 94 -1.08 -1.87 -0.48
CA ILE A 94 -0.95 -3.06 0.35
C ILE A 94 -1.74 -4.20 -0.29
N PRO A 95 -1.09 -5.33 -0.63
CA PRO A 95 -1.77 -6.51 -1.14
C PRO A 95 -2.90 -6.93 -0.21
N SER A 96 -4.05 -7.18 -0.82
CA SER A 96 -5.28 -7.46 -0.08
C SER A 96 -5.16 -8.84 0.59
N SER A 97 -5.77 -9.01 1.76
CA SER A 97 -5.98 -10.33 2.36
C SER A 97 -7.47 -10.65 2.34
N ASP A 98 -7.82 -11.93 2.28
CA ASP A 98 -9.21 -12.38 2.37
C ASP A 98 -9.85 -12.01 3.72
N GLU A 99 -9.02 -11.84 4.76
CA GLU A 99 -9.45 -11.51 6.11
C GLU A 99 -9.13 -10.04 6.49
N ALA A 100 -10.09 -9.38 7.15
CA ALA A 100 -9.95 -7.97 7.55
C ALA A 100 -8.84 -7.74 8.59
N LYS A 101 -8.68 -8.66 9.55
CA LYS A 101 -7.73 -8.53 10.66
C LYS A 101 -6.25 -8.50 10.24
N PRO A 102 -5.73 -9.46 9.45
CA PRO A 102 -4.33 -9.43 9.01
C PRO A 102 -4.06 -8.21 8.12
N TRP A 103 -5.00 -7.83 7.26
CA TRP A 103 -4.85 -6.63 6.42
C TRP A 103 -4.78 -5.35 7.27
N THR A 104 -5.71 -5.18 8.22
CA THR A 104 -5.73 -4.00 9.10
C THR A 104 -4.47 -3.90 9.96
N THR A 105 -3.97 -5.03 10.47
CA THR A 105 -2.70 -5.07 11.22
C THR A 105 -1.52 -4.64 10.34
N ARG A 106 -1.52 -5.06 9.07
CA ARG A 106 -0.49 -4.68 8.10
C ARG A 106 -0.52 -3.19 7.77
N VAL A 107 -1.72 -2.65 7.54
CA VAL A 107 -1.97 -1.20 7.34
C VAL A 107 -1.41 -0.41 8.53
N TYR A 108 -1.73 -0.84 9.75
CA TYR A 108 -1.24 -0.21 10.98
C TYR A 108 0.29 -0.25 11.08
N ASN A 109 0.92 -1.39 10.81
CA ASN A 109 2.38 -1.53 10.87
C ASN A 109 3.10 -0.62 9.87
N VAL A 110 2.59 -0.53 8.63
CA VAL A 110 3.17 0.38 7.63
C VAL A 110 3.02 1.83 8.07
N TRP A 111 1.85 2.21 8.57
CA TRP A 111 1.60 3.55 9.08
C TRP A 111 2.49 3.91 10.28
N ALA A 112 2.65 2.98 11.23
CA ALA A 112 3.50 3.16 12.41
C ALA A 112 4.99 3.30 12.03
N ASN A 113 5.46 2.55 11.02
CA ASN A 113 6.83 2.63 10.52
C ASN A 113 7.13 3.91 9.73
N LEU A 114 6.11 4.66 9.33
CA LEU A 114 6.24 5.91 8.56
C LEU A 114 6.11 7.16 9.45
N ASP A 115 6.33 7.03 10.76
CA ASP A 115 6.18 8.09 11.76
C ASP A 115 4.74 8.63 11.89
N ARG A 116 3.74 7.78 11.65
CA ARG A 116 2.31 8.05 11.92
C ARG A 116 1.78 9.33 11.23
N PRO A 117 1.90 9.46 9.90
CA PRO A 117 1.40 10.62 9.16
C PRO A 117 -0.14 10.67 9.17
N THR A 118 -0.72 11.79 8.74
CA THR A 118 -2.18 11.88 8.55
C THR A 118 -2.64 10.86 7.51
N LEU A 119 -3.58 9.99 7.90
CA LEU A 119 -3.85 8.75 7.17
C LEU A 119 -5.25 8.73 6.56
N ARG A 120 -5.31 8.38 5.27
CA ARG A 120 -6.52 7.96 4.58
C ARG A 120 -6.40 6.51 4.12
N VAL A 121 -7.37 5.69 4.47
CA VAL A 121 -7.40 4.28 4.07
C VAL A 121 -8.56 4.06 3.12
N PHE A 122 -8.26 3.56 1.93
CA PHE A 122 -9.24 3.04 0.99
C PHE A 122 -9.42 1.56 1.28
N LEU A 123 -10.64 1.15 1.63
CA LEU A 123 -10.91 -0.24 1.95
C LEU A 123 -11.00 -1.08 0.66
N PRO A 124 -10.52 -2.33 0.68
CA PRO A 124 -10.80 -3.27 -0.40
C PRO A 124 -12.27 -3.68 -0.41
N THR A 125 -12.73 -4.20 -1.54
CA THR A 125 -14.11 -4.63 -1.80
C THR A 125 -14.65 -5.65 -0.80
N ASN A 126 -13.77 -6.45 -0.18
CA ASN A 126 -14.12 -7.51 0.77
C ASN A 126 -14.10 -7.08 2.25
N ILE A 127 -13.70 -5.84 2.58
CA ILE A 127 -13.60 -5.36 3.97
C ILE A 127 -14.63 -4.27 4.24
N ASN A 128 -15.48 -4.49 5.24
CA ASN A 128 -16.41 -3.47 5.72
C ASN A 128 -15.74 -2.49 6.68
N VAL A 129 -16.29 -1.28 6.76
CA VAL A 129 -15.86 -0.21 7.67
C VAL A 129 -15.90 -0.65 9.13
N ASP A 130 -16.94 -1.38 9.54
CA ASP A 130 -17.10 -1.81 10.93
C ASP A 130 -16.08 -2.89 11.31
N ASP A 131 -15.79 -3.80 10.39
CA ASP A 131 -14.75 -4.83 10.57
C ASP A 131 -13.37 -4.18 10.70
N PHE A 132 -13.08 -3.20 9.85
CA PHE A 132 -11.82 -2.46 9.90
C PHE A 132 -11.68 -1.70 11.24
N LYS A 133 -12.73 -1.00 11.67
CA LYS A 133 -12.75 -0.26 12.95
C LYS A 133 -12.52 -1.17 14.15
N THR A 134 -13.11 -2.36 14.13
CA THR A 134 -12.98 -3.35 15.21
C THR A 134 -11.57 -3.92 15.29
N ASN A 135 -10.89 -4.06 14.15
CA ASN A 135 -9.55 -4.65 14.06
C ASN A 135 -8.41 -3.61 14.12
N TRP A 136 -8.70 -2.30 14.20
CA TRP A 136 -7.67 -1.26 14.25
C TRP A 136 -6.89 -1.30 15.58
N PRO A 137 -5.57 -1.55 15.57
CA PRO A 137 -4.78 -1.67 16.81
C PRO A 137 -4.46 -0.32 17.49
N GLY A 138 -4.65 0.80 16.78
CA GLY A 138 -4.22 2.13 17.21
C GLY A 138 -5.03 2.74 18.36
N SER A 139 -4.46 3.78 18.95
CA SER A 139 -5.03 4.46 20.12
C SER A 139 -6.21 5.39 19.75
N LYS A 140 -7.10 5.68 20.71
CA LYS A 140 -8.35 6.44 20.46
C LYS A 140 -8.17 7.90 19.99
N THR A 141 -6.93 8.40 19.98
CA THR A 141 -6.53 9.79 19.69
C THR A 141 -6.07 10.02 18.24
N GLU A 142 -6.06 8.99 17.41
CA GLU A 142 -5.56 9.09 16.03
C GLU A 142 -6.69 9.50 15.08
N ASP A 143 -6.46 10.58 14.32
CA ASP A 143 -7.37 11.03 13.27
C ASP A 143 -7.15 10.20 12.01
N LEU A 144 -8.12 9.31 11.76
CA LEU A 144 -8.11 8.37 10.65
C LEU A 144 -9.32 8.62 9.76
N THR A 145 -9.07 8.65 8.46
CA THR A 145 -10.11 8.83 7.45
C THR A 145 -10.28 7.55 6.65
N ILE A 146 -11.51 7.02 6.55
CA ILE A 146 -11.81 5.79 5.83
C ILE A 146 -12.65 6.09 4.59
N VAL A 147 -12.29 5.49 3.47
CA VAL A 147 -13.05 5.51 2.21
C VAL A 147 -13.57 4.09 1.92
N PRO A 148 -14.89 3.84 2.00
CA PRO A 148 -15.46 2.53 1.73
C PRO A 148 -15.49 2.20 0.23
N SER A 149 -15.46 0.91 -0.11
CA SER A 149 -15.45 0.44 -1.51
C SER A 149 -16.84 0.34 -2.19
N ILE A 150 -17.93 0.67 -1.49
CA ILE A 150 -19.33 0.66 -2.01
C ILE A 150 -19.36 1.32 -3.37
#